data_AF-A0A117IVJ1-F1
#
_entry.id   AF-A0A117IVJ1-F1
#
_cell.length_a   1.000
_cell.length_b   1.000
_cell.length_c   1.000
_cell.angle_alpha   90.00
_cell.angle_beta   90.00
_cell.angle_gamma   90.00
#
_symmetry.space_group_name_H-M   'P 1'
#
loop_
_entity.id
_entity.type
_entity.pdbx_description
1 polymer ?
#
loop_
_entity_poly.entity_id
_entity_poly.type
_entity_poly.pdbx_seq_one_letter_code
_entity_poly.pdbx_strand_id
1 'polypeptide(L)'
;MRKSFRRLAGSLAGIVAGGLLATAALPAGTARAATGADRCPTGYFCGFTGTSGDGTMFKTKTNMPTLGTWDDRIRSYTNRGTTFACLYTEPNYSVVGDDAYYWSEAPGGPGTYAWSTGFDREISSVKFVRTERECSQNAYPQWYSEPAPVPAGFSDLDGNGRSDLLVRDAVGRLWFLPGDGSGRLVGSGWNALTALTRHGDLSGDGREDLLARDKGGVLWLYPGRGNGTFGARASVGSGWNAMAELRAAGDLSGDGRADLLARDRNGVLWLYPGRGNGTFAARKSNGSGWHAMNRLVGTGDLTRDGRADLLARDTGGRMWLYPGRGTGTFAARTLLGGGWGAMRDLVGVGSYDGDATNDLVTVTDESYRGGHPGWLLGYRGTGAGTFQRAAELNGEWWSLNGAY
;
A
#
# COMPACT_ATOMS: atom_id res chain seq x y z
N MET A 1 10.42 -11.82 51.82
CA MET A 1 9.45 -12.87 52.22
C MET A 1 9.28 -13.84 51.07
N ARG A 2 9.78 -15.08 51.23
CA ARG A 2 9.75 -16.19 50.25
C ARG A 2 8.62 -17.15 50.62
N LYS A 3 8.01 -17.80 49.61
CA LYS A 3 7.50 -19.21 49.51
C LYS A 3 6.29 -19.21 48.54
N SER A 4 6.33 -19.80 47.33
CA SER A 4 6.40 -21.25 46.97
C SER A 4 5.30 -22.09 47.62
N PHE A 5 4.43 -22.76 46.83
CA PHE A 5 3.85 -24.11 47.04
C PHE A 5 2.94 -24.42 45.82
N ARG A 6 3.35 -25.28 44.87
CA ARG A 6 3.18 -26.75 44.74
C ARG A 6 1.78 -27.22 44.28
N ARG A 7 1.80 -27.98 43.17
CA ARG A 7 0.77 -28.91 42.69
C ARG A 7 0.52 -30.02 43.72
N LEU A 8 -0.71 -30.50 43.79
CA LEU A 8 -1.03 -31.86 44.22
C LEU A 8 -2.17 -32.41 43.37
N ALA A 9 -1.92 -33.59 42.82
CA ALA A 9 -2.87 -34.44 42.14
C ALA A 9 -3.80 -35.10 43.17
N GLY A 10 -5.06 -35.29 42.79
CA GLY A 10 -6.02 -36.14 43.50
C GLY A 10 -6.75 -37.00 42.48
N SER A 11 -6.33 -38.26 42.38
CA SER A 11 -7.08 -39.34 41.75
C SER A 11 -8.24 -39.76 42.66
N LEU A 12 -9.43 -39.91 42.10
CA LEU A 12 -10.52 -40.65 42.74
C LEU A 12 -11.28 -41.46 41.69
N ALA A 13 -11.50 -42.70 42.08
CA ALA A 13 -11.97 -43.83 41.29
C ALA A 13 -13.43 -43.68 40.83
N GLY A 14 -13.75 -44.45 39.79
CA GLY A 14 -15.02 -44.42 39.10
C GLY A 14 -16.21 -44.94 39.92
N ILE A 15 -17.36 -44.38 39.57
CA ILE A 15 -18.66 -45.02 39.69
C ILE A 15 -19.29 -44.91 38.30
N VAL A 16 -19.45 -46.05 37.62
CA VAL A 16 -20.23 -46.16 36.40
C VAL A 16 -21.69 -46.23 36.82
N ALA A 17 -22.41 -45.13 36.68
CA ALA A 17 -23.87 -45.12 36.69
C ALA A 17 -24.33 -44.71 35.29
N GLY A 18 -24.90 -45.67 34.55
CA GLY A 18 -25.49 -45.43 33.25
C GLY A 18 -26.68 -44.49 33.36
N GLY A 19 -26.49 -43.23 32.99
CA GLY A 19 -27.56 -42.27 32.74
C GLY A 19 -27.63 -41.97 31.26
N LEU A 20 -28.76 -42.28 30.61
CA LEU A 20 -29.06 -41.78 29.28
C LEU A 20 -29.04 -40.24 29.34
N LEU A 21 -28.03 -39.62 28.74
CA LEU A 21 -28.06 -38.21 28.40
C LEU A 21 -29.03 -38.02 27.23
N ALA A 22 -30.27 -37.69 27.55
CA ALA A 22 -31.18 -37.09 26.57
C ALA A 22 -30.56 -35.76 26.13
N THR A 23 -30.01 -35.74 24.92
CA THR A 23 -29.65 -34.51 24.22
C THR A 23 -30.94 -33.73 23.97
N ALA A 24 -31.24 -32.77 24.83
CA ALA A 24 -32.27 -31.77 24.55
C ALA A 24 -31.81 -30.96 23.33
N ALA A 25 -32.27 -31.36 22.14
CA ALA A 25 -32.18 -30.55 20.95
C ALA A 25 -32.95 -29.25 21.22
N LEU A 26 -32.23 -28.13 21.31
CA LEU A 26 -32.85 -26.82 21.22
C LEU A 26 -33.68 -26.79 19.92
N PRO A 27 -34.93 -26.31 19.95
CA PRO A 27 -35.69 -26.18 18.72
C PRO A 27 -34.90 -25.28 17.78
N ALA A 28 -34.59 -25.81 16.59
CA ALA A 28 -34.04 -25.01 15.51
C ALA A 28 -34.99 -23.82 15.33
N GLY A 29 -34.51 -22.61 15.66
CA GLY A 29 -35.29 -21.40 15.49
C GLY A 29 -35.79 -21.36 14.05
N THR A 30 -37.10 -21.28 13.85
CA THR A 30 -37.70 -21.16 12.53
C THR A 30 -37.05 -19.96 11.83
N ALA A 31 -36.30 -20.21 10.75
CA ALA A 31 -35.68 -19.16 9.97
C ALA A 31 -36.76 -18.15 9.58
N ARG A 32 -36.65 -16.91 10.07
CA ARG A 32 -37.53 -15.81 9.68
C ARG A 32 -37.48 -15.68 8.16
N ALA A 33 -38.64 -15.66 7.49
CA ALA A 33 -38.69 -15.40 6.05
C ALA A 33 -37.98 -14.06 5.77
N ALA A 34 -37.01 -14.07 4.87
CA ALA A 34 -36.25 -12.86 4.53
C ALA A 34 -37.19 -11.80 3.93
N THR A 35 -37.14 -10.58 4.45
CA THR A 35 -37.95 -9.43 3.99
C THR A 35 -37.05 -8.30 3.52
N GLY A 36 -37.51 -7.50 2.55
CA GLY A 36 -36.73 -6.36 2.06
C GLY A 36 -35.38 -6.77 1.46
N ALA A 37 -34.32 -6.01 1.80
CA ALA A 37 -32.96 -6.24 1.32
C ALA A 37 -32.34 -7.57 1.79
N ASP A 38 -32.82 -8.15 2.91
CA ASP A 38 -32.35 -9.45 3.41
C ASP A 38 -32.69 -10.61 2.48
N ARG A 39 -33.59 -10.39 1.51
CA ARG A 39 -33.86 -11.34 0.41
C ARG A 39 -32.65 -11.54 -0.49
N CYS A 40 -31.68 -10.61 -0.48
CA CYS A 40 -30.47 -10.75 -1.27
C CYS A 40 -29.59 -11.88 -0.70
N PRO A 41 -29.27 -12.93 -1.50
CA PRO A 41 -28.42 -14.01 -1.01
C PRO A 41 -26.98 -13.54 -0.76
N THR A 42 -26.31 -14.13 0.24
CA THR A 42 -24.87 -13.95 0.43
C THR A 42 -24.10 -14.30 -0.84
N GLY A 43 -23.13 -13.46 -1.20
CA GLY A 43 -22.31 -13.59 -2.42
C GLY A 43 -22.89 -12.89 -3.65
N TYR A 44 -24.04 -12.21 -3.54
CA TYR A 44 -24.67 -11.49 -4.65
C TYR A 44 -24.79 -10.00 -4.37
N PHE A 45 -24.82 -9.23 -5.45
CA PHE A 45 -25.43 -7.91 -5.49
C PHE A 45 -26.89 -8.06 -5.89
N CYS A 46 -27.76 -7.29 -5.26
CA CYS A 46 -29.16 -7.24 -5.62
C CYS A 46 -29.64 -5.81 -5.79
N GLY A 47 -30.38 -5.57 -6.87
CA GLY A 47 -31.11 -4.33 -7.13
C GLY A 47 -32.60 -4.56 -6.96
N PHE A 48 -33.31 -3.53 -6.53
CA PHE A 48 -34.73 -3.57 -6.19
C PHE A 48 -35.47 -2.42 -6.85
N THR A 49 -36.71 -2.65 -7.30
CA THR A 49 -37.56 -1.60 -7.88
C THR A 49 -38.14 -0.65 -6.83
N GLY A 50 -38.25 -1.08 -5.58
CA GLY A 50 -38.59 -0.22 -4.46
C GLY A 50 -37.37 0.48 -3.85
N THR A 51 -37.61 1.47 -3.00
CA THR A 51 -36.56 2.32 -2.40
C THR A 51 -36.03 1.77 -1.07
N SER A 52 -36.61 0.71 -0.53
CA SER A 52 -36.24 0.15 0.79
C SER A 52 -35.94 -1.36 0.71
N GLY A 53 -35.38 -1.82 -0.40
CA GLY A 53 -35.12 -3.24 -0.69
C GLY A 53 -36.40 -4.04 -1.00
N ASP A 54 -37.50 -3.36 -1.29
CA ASP A 54 -38.82 -3.90 -1.58
C ASP A 54 -39.10 -3.98 -3.09
N GLY A 55 -40.29 -4.46 -3.47
CA GLY A 55 -40.62 -4.71 -4.88
C GLY A 55 -39.92 -5.93 -5.48
N THR A 56 -39.84 -5.96 -6.82
CA THR A 56 -39.12 -7.00 -7.58
C THR A 56 -37.62 -6.91 -7.33
N MET A 57 -36.93 -8.05 -7.41
CA MET A 57 -35.50 -8.14 -7.13
C MET A 57 -34.74 -8.67 -8.36
N PHE A 58 -33.73 -7.92 -8.76
CA PHE A 58 -32.64 -8.36 -9.61
C PHE A 58 -31.50 -8.86 -8.74
N LYS A 59 -30.76 -9.86 -9.21
CA LYS A 59 -29.52 -10.27 -8.55
C LYS A 59 -28.47 -10.69 -9.57
N THR A 60 -27.22 -10.37 -9.28
CA THR A 60 -26.08 -10.79 -10.08
C THR A 60 -24.82 -10.89 -9.19
N LYS A 61 -23.84 -11.63 -9.69
CA LYS A 61 -22.48 -11.73 -9.13
C LYS A 61 -21.41 -11.68 -10.23
N THR A 62 -21.82 -11.30 -11.44
CA THR A 62 -21.00 -11.23 -12.65
C THR A 62 -21.21 -9.87 -13.29
N ASN A 63 -20.19 -9.36 -13.96
CA ASN A 63 -20.27 -8.08 -14.66
C ASN A 63 -21.41 -8.11 -15.69
N MET A 64 -22.23 -7.06 -15.70
CA MET A 64 -23.40 -6.90 -16.55
C MET A 64 -23.20 -5.65 -17.42
N PRO A 65 -22.71 -5.78 -18.66
CA PRO A 65 -22.46 -4.63 -19.52
C PRO A 65 -23.76 -3.95 -19.96
N THR A 66 -24.89 -4.65 -19.86
CA THR A 66 -26.23 -4.09 -19.96
C THR A 66 -27.13 -4.76 -18.91
N LEU A 67 -28.16 -4.05 -18.45
CA LEU A 67 -29.17 -4.64 -17.55
C LEU A 67 -30.38 -5.20 -18.31
N GLY A 68 -30.48 -4.97 -19.62
CA GLY A 68 -31.52 -5.53 -20.47
C GLY A 68 -32.91 -5.11 -20.00
N THR A 69 -33.76 -6.05 -19.59
CA THR A 69 -35.11 -5.72 -19.08
C THR A 69 -35.11 -5.01 -17.71
N TRP A 70 -33.94 -4.92 -17.07
CA TRP A 70 -33.71 -4.25 -15.78
C TRP A 70 -33.07 -2.87 -15.88
N ASP A 71 -32.84 -2.40 -17.10
CA ASP A 71 -32.39 -1.04 -17.38
C ASP A 71 -33.30 -0.01 -16.72
N ASP A 72 -32.72 0.96 -16.00
CA ASP A 72 -33.43 1.97 -15.19
C ASP A 72 -34.47 1.43 -14.19
N ARG A 73 -34.28 0.21 -13.67
CA ARG A 73 -35.22 -0.36 -12.68
C ARG A 73 -34.71 -0.45 -11.25
N ILE A 74 -33.45 -0.12 -11.01
CA ILE A 74 -32.85 -0.23 -9.68
C ILE A 74 -33.08 1.10 -8.93
N ARG A 75 -33.84 1.06 -7.83
CA ARG A 75 -34.13 2.20 -6.94
C ARG A 75 -33.56 2.01 -5.53
N SER A 76 -33.26 0.79 -5.13
CA SER A 76 -32.39 0.48 -3.99
C SER A 76 -31.58 -0.77 -4.25
N TYR A 77 -30.52 -0.99 -3.49
CA TYR A 77 -29.61 -2.10 -3.73
C TYR A 77 -28.88 -2.54 -2.45
N THR A 78 -28.29 -3.73 -2.51
CA THR A 78 -27.39 -4.21 -1.48
C THR A 78 -26.30 -5.06 -2.10
N ASN A 79 -25.06 -4.87 -1.65
CA ASN A 79 -23.93 -5.68 -2.07
C ASN A 79 -23.58 -6.67 -0.94
N ARG A 80 -24.02 -7.92 -1.05
CA ARG A 80 -23.62 -8.99 -0.12
C ARG A 80 -22.49 -9.85 -0.69
N GLY A 81 -21.78 -9.33 -1.69
CA GLY A 81 -20.60 -9.94 -2.30
C GLY A 81 -19.32 -9.72 -1.49
N THR A 82 -18.18 -9.92 -2.14
CA THR A 82 -16.84 -9.76 -1.57
C THR A 82 -15.98 -8.73 -2.33
N THR A 83 -16.56 -8.10 -3.34
CA THR A 83 -15.96 -7.10 -4.22
C THR A 83 -16.85 -5.86 -4.25
N PHE A 84 -16.28 -4.71 -4.62
CA PHE A 84 -17.09 -3.53 -4.90
C PHE A 84 -18.04 -3.81 -6.06
N ALA A 85 -19.24 -3.25 -5.98
CA ALA A 85 -20.18 -3.17 -7.10
C ALA A 85 -20.16 -1.72 -7.61
N CYS A 86 -19.74 -1.51 -8.85
CA CYS A 86 -19.82 -0.23 -9.54
C CYS A 86 -21.07 -0.26 -10.40
N LEU A 87 -21.94 0.73 -10.23
CA LEU A 87 -23.17 0.88 -11.01
C LEU A 87 -23.02 2.14 -11.87
N TYR A 88 -23.44 2.07 -13.12
CA TYR A 88 -23.23 3.12 -14.12
C TYR A 88 -24.55 3.54 -14.74
N THR A 89 -24.65 4.82 -15.09
CA THR A 89 -25.77 5.35 -15.89
C THR A 89 -25.75 4.86 -17.34
N GLU A 90 -24.58 4.42 -17.81
CA GLU A 90 -24.38 3.99 -19.18
C GLU A 90 -24.17 2.48 -19.32
N PRO A 91 -24.51 1.90 -20.48
CA PRO A 91 -24.03 0.58 -20.88
C PRO A 91 -22.50 0.48 -20.90
N ASN A 92 -22.01 -0.75 -20.87
CA ASN A 92 -20.59 -1.12 -20.99
C ASN A 92 -19.66 -0.44 -19.97
N TYR A 93 -20.21 -0.04 -18.80
CA TYR A 93 -19.46 0.62 -17.73
C TYR A 93 -18.84 1.96 -18.16
N SER A 94 -19.47 2.66 -19.13
CA SER A 94 -18.94 3.92 -19.63
C SER A 94 -18.97 4.99 -18.53
N VAL A 95 -17.88 5.75 -18.46
CA VAL A 95 -17.74 6.97 -17.64
C VAL A 95 -17.41 8.19 -18.52
N VAL A 96 -17.68 8.06 -19.82
CA VAL A 96 -17.38 9.08 -20.84
C VAL A 96 -18.69 9.60 -21.42
N GLY A 97 -18.86 10.94 -21.42
CA GLY A 97 -20.06 11.64 -21.88
C GLY A 97 -20.60 12.58 -20.81
N ASP A 98 -21.40 13.56 -21.22
CA ASP A 98 -21.92 14.61 -20.32
C ASP A 98 -22.84 14.06 -19.22
N ASP A 99 -23.49 12.91 -19.46
CA ASP A 99 -24.41 12.24 -18.53
C ASP A 99 -23.86 10.94 -17.91
N ALA A 100 -22.62 10.56 -18.26
CA ALA A 100 -22.01 9.33 -17.78
C ALA A 100 -21.54 9.47 -16.32
N TYR A 101 -22.19 8.77 -15.40
CA TYR A 101 -21.90 8.80 -13.98
C TYR A 101 -21.86 7.40 -13.39
N TYR A 102 -21.12 7.23 -12.29
CA TYR A 102 -21.05 5.97 -11.56
C TYR A 102 -21.10 6.17 -10.05
N TRP A 103 -21.47 5.10 -9.35
CA TRP A 103 -21.35 4.98 -7.90
C TRP A 103 -20.77 3.62 -7.54
N SER A 104 -19.94 3.61 -6.52
CA SER A 104 -19.32 2.42 -5.95
C SER A 104 -20.09 1.99 -4.71
N GLU A 105 -20.24 0.69 -4.51
CA GLU A 105 -20.78 0.11 -3.29
C GLU A 105 -19.85 -0.95 -2.74
N ALA A 106 -19.44 -0.79 -1.48
CA ALA A 106 -18.53 -1.71 -0.82
C ALA A 106 -19.22 -3.03 -0.46
N PRO A 107 -18.46 -4.13 -0.27
CA PRO A 107 -19.00 -5.36 0.29
C PRO A 107 -19.71 -5.12 1.63
N GLY A 108 -20.91 -5.66 1.77
CA GLY A 108 -21.77 -5.50 2.95
C GLY A 108 -22.57 -4.21 2.98
N GLY A 109 -22.40 -3.32 2.01
CA GLY A 109 -23.07 -2.02 1.99
C GLY A 109 -24.50 -2.10 1.40
N PRO A 110 -25.52 -1.64 2.14
CA PRO A 110 -26.83 -1.31 1.59
C PRO A 110 -26.82 0.13 1.05
N GLY A 111 -27.57 0.37 -0.01
CA GLY A 111 -27.73 1.70 -0.59
C GLY A 111 -29.15 1.94 -1.12
N THR A 112 -29.55 3.19 -1.11
CA THR A 112 -30.79 3.66 -1.73
C THR A 112 -30.42 4.63 -2.83
N TYR A 113 -30.94 4.41 -4.03
CA TYR A 113 -30.76 5.33 -5.12
C TYR A 113 -31.88 6.38 -5.06
N ALA A 114 -31.64 7.49 -4.35
CA ALA A 114 -32.63 8.56 -4.17
C ALA A 114 -31.99 9.97 -4.04
N TRP A 115 -32.33 10.84 -4.99
CA TRP A 115 -32.25 12.32 -5.10
C TRP A 115 -30.91 13.08 -4.98
N SER A 116 -30.60 13.85 -6.05
CA SER A 116 -30.55 15.33 -6.00
C SER A 116 -30.87 15.90 -7.41
N THR A 117 -31.66 16.96 -7.45
CA THR A 117 -32.42 17.51 -8.58
C THR A 117 -31.57 17.90 -9.79
N GLY A 118 -31.81 17.28 -10.96
CA GLY A 118 -31.37 17.83 -12.24
C GLY A 118 -31.05 16.85 -13.35
N PHE A 119 -31.04 15.54 -13.09
CA PHE A 119 -30.68 14.57 -14.10
C PHE A 119 -31.72 13.44 -14.20
N ASP A 120 -32.20 13.17 -15.41
CA ASP A 120 -32.85 11.90 -15.75
C ASP A 120 -31.75 10.84 -15.71
N ARG A 121 -31.72 9.96 -14.69
CA ARG A 121 -30.59 9.04 -14.50
C ARG A 121 -31.01 7.62 -14.20
N GLU A 122 -30.55 6.79 -15.12
CA GLU A 122 -30.77 5.37 -15.29
C GLU A 122 -29.65 4.60 -14.58
N ILE A 123 -29.90 3.33 -14.22
CA ILE A 123 -28.80 2.38 -13.97
C ILE A 123 -28.86 1.41 -15.12
N SER A 124 -27.76 1.27 -15.86
CA SER A 124 -27.76 0.56 -17.14
C SER A 124 -26.68 -0.51 -17.23
N SER A 125 -25.66 -0.45 -16.37
CA SER A 125 -24.67 -1.53 -16.23
C SER A 125 -24.11 -1.65 -14.81
N VAL A 126 -23.58 -2.83 -14.47
CA VAL A 126 -22.97 -3.13 -13.16
C VAL A 126 -21.67 -3.92 -13.33
N LYS A 127 -20.57 -3.42 -12.76
CA LYS A 127 -19.24 -4.04 -12.79
C LYS A 127 -18.77 -4.39 -11.37
N PHE A 128 -18.18 -5.57 -11.20
CA PHE A 128 -17.58 -5.97 -9.93
C PHE A 128 -16.06 -5.83 -9.98
N VAL A 129 -15.51 -5.15 -8.98
CA VAL A 129 -14.09 -4.81 -8.94
C VAL A 129 -13.48 -5.00 -7.55
N ARG A 130 -12.16 -5.17 -7.50
CA ARG A 130 -11.47 -5.46 -6.23
C ARG A 130 -11.30 -4.21 -5.37
N THR A 131 -11.09 -3.07 -6.00
CA THR A 131 -10.95 -1.75 -5.35
C THR A 131 -11.87 -0.74 -6.01
N GLU A 132 -12.37 0.21 -5.24
CA GLU A 132 -13.24 1.30 -5.73
C GLU A 132 -12.68 2.01 -6.97
N ARG A 133 -11.36 2.24 -7.00
CA ARG A 133 -10.64 2.83 -8.14
C ARG A 133 -10.97 2.20 -9.49
N GLU A 134 -11.11 0.88 -9.52
CA GLU A 134 -11.37 0.13 -10.76
C GLU A 134 -12.77 0.38 -11.34
N CYS A 135 -13.62 1.15 -10.65
CA CYS A 135 -14.88 1.66 -11.18
C CYS A 135 -14.66 2.67 -12.31
N SER A 136 -13.63 3.51 -12.24
CA SER A 136 -13.40 4.56 -13.26
C SER A 136 -11.96 4.70 -13.73
N GLN A 137 -11.01 3.97 -13.14
CA GLN A 137 -9.59 4.04 -13.46
C GLN A 137 -8.96 2.65 -13.51
N ASN A 138 -7.67 2.58 -13.87
CA ASN A 138 -6.89 1.35 -13.77
C ASN A 138 -6.74 0.90 -12.31
N ALA A 139 -6.45 -0.38 -12.09
CA ALA A 139 -6.18 -0.93 -10.75
C ALA A 139 -4.91 -0.38 -10.08
N TYR A 140 -4.11 0.38 -10.84
CA TYR A 140 -2.88 1.02 -10.43
C TYR A 140 -2.92 2.50 -10.86
N PRO A 141 -2.19 3.39 -10.17
CA PRO A 141 -2.09 4.79 -10.55
C PRO A 141 -1.17 4.96 -11.77
N GLN A 142 -1.40 5.98 -12.59
CA GLN A 142 -0.44 6.35 -13.64
C GLN A 142 0.86 6.93 -13.06
N TRP A 143 1.98 6.48 -13.61
CA TRP A 143 3.33 6.93 -13.29
C TRP A 143 4.14 7.12 -14.56
N TYR A 144 4.70 8.31 -14.73
CA TYR A 144 5.55 8.68 -15.85
C TYR A 144 6.84 9.29 -15.31
N SER A 145 7.96 8.87 -15.86
CA SER A 145 9.28 9.47 -15.61
C SER A 145 10.10 9.40 -16.88
N GLU A 146 10.92 10.41 -17.15
CA GLU A 146 11.81 10.41 -18.30
C GLU A 146 12.99 9.45 -18.14
N PRO A 147 13.56 8.92 -19.24
CA PRO A 147 14.78 8.14 -19.15
C PRO A 147 15.94 9.03 -18.71
N ALA A 148 16.63 8.65 -17.65
CA ALA A 148 17.83 9.32 -17.19
C ALA A 148 19.06 8.85 -18.01
N PRO A 149 19.96 9.77 -18.43
CA PRO A 149 21.13 9.42 -19.22
C PRO A 149 22.19 8.63 -18.43
N VAL A 150 22.07 8.57 -17.10
CA VAL A 150 22.93 7.79 -16.20
C VAL A 150 22.03 6.99 -15.27
N PRO A 151 22.14 5.65 -15.22
CA PRO A 151 21.46 4.88 -14.19
C PRO A 151 22.00 5.32 -12.83
N ALA A 152 21.17 5.97 -12.02
CA ALA A 152 21.58 6.45 -10.69
C ALA A 152 21.85 5.30 -9.71
N GLY A 153 21.76 4.04 -10.14
CA GLY A 153 21.80 2.85 -9.26
C GLY A 153 20.65 2.84 -8.24
N PHE A 154 19.67 3.73 -8.41
CA PHE A 154 18.62 4.01 -7.45
C PHE A 154 17.31 4.15 -8.22
N SER A 155 16.38 3.23 -7.95
CA SER A 155 15.01 3.25 -8.48
C SER A 155 14.82 2.86 -9.96
N ASP A 156 15.64 1.98 -10.53
CA ASP A 156 15.41 1.37 -11.86
C ASP A 156 15.44 -0.17 -11.72
N LEU A 157 14.26 -0.76 -11.53
CA LEU A 157 14.07 -2.18 -11.19
C LEU A 157 14.03 -3.09 -12.43
N ASP A 158 13.73 -2.53 -13.60
CA ASP A 158 13.71 -3.26 -14.87
C ASP A 158 14.84 -2.91 -15.85
N GLY A 159 15.67 -1.92 -15.51
CA GLY A 159 16.83 -1.52 -16.29
C GLY A 159 16.47 -0.72 -17.55
N ASN A 160 15.27 -0.13 -17.60
CA ASN A 160 14.80 0.63 -18.77
C ASN A 160 15.30 2.09 -18.77
N GLY A 161 16.05 2.51 -17.74
CA GLY A 161 16.60 3.85 -17.58
C GLY A 161 15.60 4.88 -17.05
N ARG A 162 14.36 4.50 -16.78
CA ARG A 162 13.34 5.33 -16.13
C ARG A 162 13.29 5.02 -14.64
N SER A 163 12.70 5.92 -13.90
CA SER A 163 12.43 5.71 -12.48
C SER A 163 11.20 4.82 -12.32
N ASP A 164 11.34 3.78 -11.51
CA ASP A 164 10.32 2.78 -11.27
C ASP A 164 9.66 2.96 -9.90
N LEU A 165 8.42 2.52 -9.77
CA LEU A 165 7.71 2.47 -8.49
C LEU A 165 7.06 1.11 -8.25
N LEU A 166 6.97 0.74 -6.97
CA LEU A 166 6.09 -0.31 -6.50
C LEU A 166 4.94 0.31 -5.72
N VAL A 167 3.70 -0.10 -6.03
CA VAL A 167 2.51 0.38 -5.33
C VAL A 167 1.73 -0.81 -4.80
N ARG A 168 1.42 -0.80 -3.52
CA ARG A 168 0.53 -1.78 -2.90
C ARG A 168 -0.87 -1.18 -2.82
N ASP A 169 -1.88 -1.86 -3.33
CA ASP A 169 -3.27 -1.40 -3.22
C ASP A 169 -3.95 -1.84 -1.90
N ALA A 170 -5.17 -1.35 -1.66
CA ALA A 170 -5.93 -1.62 -0.43
C ALA A 170 -6.19 -3.12 -0.19
N VAL A 171 -6.33 -3.93 -1.25
CA VAL A 171 -6.56 -5.39 -1.15
C VAL A 171 -5.27 -6.21 -1.12
N GLY A 172 -4.11 -5.56 -1.19
CA GLY A 172 -2.81 -6.20 -1.08
C GLY A 172 -2.31 -6.82 -2.38
N ARG A 173 -2.73 -6.30 -3.53
CA ARG A 173 -1.98 -6.49 -4.79
C ARG A 173 -0.78 -5.55 -4.79
N LEU A 174 0.36 -6.03 -5.27
CA LEU A 174 1.54 -5.22 -5.54
C LEU A 174 1.66 -5.01 -7.04
N TRP A 175 1.76 -3.76 -7.45
CA TRP A 175 1.88 -3.31 -8.83
C TRP A 175 3.27 -2.74 -9.04
N PHE A 176 3.86 -3.08 -10.18
CA PHE A 176 5.10 -2.49 -10.68
C PHE A 176 4.75 -1.46 -11.75
N LEU A 177 5.32 -0.27 -11.64
CA LEU A 177 5.12 0.86 -12.55
C LEU A 177 6.48 1.25 -13.16
N PRO A 178 6.71 0.99 -14.46
CA PRO A 178 8.02 1.17 -15.11
C PRO A 178 8.31 2.60 -15.58
N GLY A 179 7.49 3.59 -15.19
CA GLY A 179 7.67 4.98 -15.58
C GLY A 179 7.19 5.34 -17.00
N ASP A 180 6.46 4.46 -17.68
CA ASP A 180 5.91 4.68 -19.03
C ASP A 180 4.36 4.82 -19.05
N GLY A 181 3.74 4.93 -17.88
CA GLY A 181 2.29 4.99 -17.69
C GLY A 181 1.60 3.62 -17.60
N SER A 182 2.30 2.53 -17.92
CA SER A 182 1.79 1.19 -17.73
C SER A 182 1.93 0.71 -16.27
N GLY A 183 1.27 -0.39 -15.96
CA GLY A 183 1.39 -1.03 -14.66
C GLY A 183 1.16 -2.53 -14.78
N ARG A 184 2.00 -3.31 -14.08
CA ARG A 184 1.95 -4.76 -14.12
C ARG A 184 1.76 -5.34 -12.72
N LEU A 185 0.85 -6.28 -12.59
CA LEU A 185 0.64 -7.00 -11.34
C LEU A 185 1.87 -7.88 -11.05
N VAL A 186 2.54 -7.63 -9.93
CA VAL A 186 3.61 -8.48 -9.40
C VAL A 186 3.02 -9.69 -8.67
N GLY A 187 1.96 -9.46 -7.90
CA GLY A 187 1.23 -10.53 -7.20
C GLY A 187 0.25 -10.01 -6.16
N SER A 188 -0.42 -10.93 -5.48
CA SER A 188 -1.39 -10.64 -4.41
C SER A 188 -0.91 -11.14 -3.05
N GLY A 189 -1.59 -10.73 -1.97
CA GLY A 189 -1.31 -11.17 -0.60
C GLY A 189 -0.27 -10.32 0.12
N TRP A 190 0.11 -9.18 -0.45
CA TRP A 190 1.15 -8.30 0.10
C TRP A 190 0.73 -7.57 1.38
N ASN A 191 -0.55 -7.63 1.75
CA ASN A 191 -1.05 -7.21 3.07
C ASN A 191 -0.66 -8.18 4.20
N ALA A 192 -0.07 -9.34 3.89
CA ALA A 192 0.58 -10.20 4.87
C ALA A 192 1.91 -9.59 5.39
N LEU A 193 2.46 -8.58 4.69
CA LEU A 193 3.71 -7.93 5.03
C LEU A 193 3.45 -6.58 5.71
N THR A 194 4.23 -6.30 6.75
CA THR A 194 4.13 -5.11 7.61
C THR A 194 5.09 -4.00 7.20
N ALA A 195 6.09 -4.29 6.39
CA ALA A 195 7.00 -3.32 5.80
C ALA A 195 7.50 -3.83 4.45
N LEU A 196 7.65 -2.91 3.49
CA LEU A 196 8.32 -3.11 2.21
C LEU A 196 9.37 -1.99 2.09
N THR A 197 10.58 -2.34 1.66
CA THR A 197 11.64 -1.38 1.37
C THR A 197 12.50 -1.88 0.22
N ARG A 198 12.85 -0.97 -0.69
CA ARG A 198 13.68 -1.22 -1.85
C ARG A 198 14.79 -0.16 -1.94
N HIS A 199 15.47 -0.09 -3.08
CA HIS A 199 16.62 0.74 -3.43
C HIS A 199 17.98 0.16 -3.00
N GLY A 200 18.29 -1.01 -3.55
CA GLY A 200 19.65 -1.55 -3.53
C GLY A 200 19.72 -3.00 -4.03
N ASP A 201 20.90 -3.36 -4.55
CA ASP A 201 21.29 -4.74 -4.82
C ASP A 201 21.87 -5.34 -3.53
N LEU A 202 21.05 -6.09 -2.79
CA LEU A 202 21.45 -6.73 -1.54
C LEU A 202 22.04 -8.11 -1.81
N SER A 203 21.64 -8.74 -2.92
CA SER A 203 22.05 -10.07 -3.35
C SER A 203 23.41 -10.11 -4.04
N GLY A 204 23.88 -8.97 -4.56
CA GLY A 204 25.13 -8.81 -5.30
C GLY A 204 25.05 -9.20 -6.77
N ASP A 205 23.85 -9.31 -7.35
CA ASP A 205 23.62 -9.77 -8.73
C ASP A 205 23.46 -8.63 -9.76
N GLY A 206 23.65 -7.38 -9.31
CA GLY A 206 23.53 -6.17 -10.10
C GLY A 206 22.09 -5.71 -10.31
N ARG A 207 21.10 -6.28 -9.60
CA ARG A 207 19.68 -5.95 -9.75
C ARG A 207 19.11 -5.47 -8.43
N GLU A 208 18.16 -4.55 -8.51
CA GLU A 208 17.53 -4.04 -7.31
C GLU A 208 16.62 -5.09 -6.66
N ASP A 209 16.77 -5.25 -5.35
CA ASP A 209 16.01 -6.21 -4.55
C ASP A 209 14.90 -5.54 -3.73
N LEU A 210 13.95 -6.35 -3.26
CA LEU A 210 12.93 -5.94 -2.30
C LEU A 210 13.14 -6.66 -0.96
N LEU A 211 13.13 -5.90 0.13
CA LEU A 211 13.01 -6.44 1.48
C LEU A 211 11.57 -6.30 1.97
N ALA A 212 11.05 -7.37 2.56
CA ALA A 212 9.72 -7.37 3.14
C ALA A 212 9.71 -8.04 4.52
N ARG A 213 9.07 -7.39 5.49
CA ARG A 213 8.89 -7.97 6.83
C ARG A 213 7.49 -8.55 6.98
N ASP A 214 7.37 -9.80 7.39
CA ASP A 214 6.07 -10.40 7.68
C ASP A 214 5.53 -10.04 9.08
N LYS A 215 4.32 -10.49 9.41
CA LYS A 215 3.69 -10.27 10.73
C LYS A 215 4.40 -11.02 11.87
N GLY A 216 5.13 -12.09 11.58
CA GLY A 216 5.94 -12.84 12.54
C GLY A 216 7.27 -12.15 12.87
N GLY A 217 7.64 -11.10 12.13
CA GLY A 217 8.91 -10.41 12.30
C GLY A 217 10.07 -11.08 11.57
N VAL A 218 9.80 -11.95 10.60
CA VAL A 218 10.84 -12.44 9.68
C VAL A 218 11.01 -11.41 8.57
N LEU A 219 12.27 -11.06 8.30
CA LEU A 219 12.65 -10.26 7.14
C LEU A 219 13.01 -11.19 5.99
N TRP A 220 12.38 -10.95 4.85
CA TRP A 220 12.55 -11.70 3.62
C TRP A 220 13.21 -10.81 2.58
N LEU A 221 14.19 -11.36 1.88
CA LEU A 221 14.74 -10.81 0.65
C LEU A 221 13.99 -11.40 -0.53
N TYR A 222 13.56 -10.56 -1.45
CA TYR A 222 12.97 -10.90 -2.73
C TYR A 222 13.95 -10.48 -3.81
N PRO A 223 14.75 -11.41 -4.36
CA PRO A 223 15.77 -11.08 -5.35
C PRO A 223 15.15 -10.47 -6.61
N GLY A 224 15.71 -9.37 -7.09
CA GLY A 224 15.28 -8.70 -8.32
C GLY A 224 15.51 -9.57 -9.55
N ARG A 225 14.55 -9.58 -10.49
CA ARG A 225 14.75 -10.22 -11.80
C ARG A 225 15.21 -9.25 -12.88
N GLY A 226 15.39 -7.96 -12.57
CA GLY A 226 15.76 -6.95 -13.56
C GLY A 226 14.72 -6.77 -14.65
N ASN A 227 13.46 -7.03 -14.32
CA ASN A 227 12.35 -6.88 -15.26
C ASN A 227 11.07 -6.39 -14.56
N GLY A 228 11.19 -5.83 -13.35
CA GLY A 228 10.05 -5.43 -12.50
C GLY A 228 9.34 -6.58 -11.77
N THR A 229 9.96 -7.77 -11.66
CA THR A 229 9.45 -8.90 -10.86
C THR A 229 10.52 -9.44 -9.92
N PHE A 230 10.13 -10.34 -9.02
CA PHE A 230 11.01 -10.92 -8.01
C PHE A 230 11.13 -12.44 -8.13
N GLY A 231 12.30 -12.95 -7.74
CA GLY A 231 12.60 -14.38 -7.60
C GLY A 231 11.99 -15.01 -6.35
N ALA A 232 12.38 -16.25 -6.09
CA ALA A 232 12.01 -16.93 -4.86
C ALA A 232 12.64 -16.23 -3.67
N ARG A 233 11.82 -15.87 -2.67
CA ARG A 233 12.30 -15.15 -1.49
C ARG A 233 13.21 -16.01 -0.62
N ALA A 234 14.19 -15.38 0.02
CA ALA A 234 15.07 -15.99 1.02
C ALA A 234 14.87 -15.32 2.39
N SER A 235 14.98 -16.09 3.47
CA SER A 235 14.91 -15.55 4.83
C SER A 235 16.22 -14.85 5.18
N VAL A 236 16.17 -13.56 5.50
CA VAL A 236 17.30 -12.81 6.07
C VAL A 236 17.43 -13.12 7.56
N GLY A 237 16.31 -13.33 8.27
CA GLY A 237 16.28 -13.71 9.68
C GLY A 237 15.01 -13.26 10.40
N SER A 238 14.86 -13.68 11.65
CA SER A 238 13.75 -13.31 12.54
C SER A 238 14.11 -12.16 13.50
N GLY A 239 13.13 -11.66 14.26
CA GLY A 239 13.32 -10.61 15.28
C GLY A 239 13.23 -9.17 14.77
N TRP A 240 12.86 -8.98 13.50
CA TRP A 240 12.73 -7.65 12.89
C TRP A 240 11.49 -6.87 13.36
N ASN A 241 10.61 -7.50 14.15
CA ASN A 241 9.53 -6.82 14.87
C ASN A 241 10.04 -5.86 15.97
N ALA A 242 11.31 -6.02 16.40
CA ALA A 242 11.99 -5.05 17.26
C ALA A 242 12.25 -3.70 16.57
N MET A 243 12.25 -3.68 15.24
CA MET A 243 12.37 -2.46 14.43
C MET A 243 10.99 -1.85 14.20
N ALA A 244 10.87 -0.53 14.37
CA ALA A 244 9.66 0.20 14.03
C ALA A 244 9.60 0.53 12.53
N GLU A 245 10.74 0.85 11.92
CA GLU A 245 10.84 1.29 10.52
C GLU A 245 12.10 0.70 9.88
N LEU A 246 12.00 0.35 8.59
CA LEU A 246 13.07 -0.20 7.75
C LEU A 246 13.16 0.66 6.48
N ARG A 247 14.36 1.11 6.11
CA ARG A 247 14.61 1.89 4.88
C ARG A 247 15.96 1.55 4.29
N ALA A 248 16.01 1.29 2.98
CA ALA A 248 17.25 1.32 2.23
C ALA A 248 17.48 2.75 1.71
N ALA A 249 18.75 3.17 1.66
CA ALA A 249 19.15 4.48 1.14
C ALA A 249 20.27 4.38 0.10
N GLY A 250 20.72 3.16 -0.23
CA GLY A 250 21.92 2.90 -1.02
C GLY A 250 23.10 2.48 -0.14
N ASP A 251 24.32 2.69 -0.62
CA ASP A 251 25.56 2.45 0.12
C ASP A 251 25.88 3.62 1.05
N LEU A 252 25.59 3.45 2.34
CA LEU A 252 25.91 4.44 3.37
C LEU A 252 27.31 4.21 3.95
N SER A 253 27.82 2.98 3.86
CA SER A 253 29.08 2.53 4.44
C SER A 253 30.31 2.86 3.60
N GLY A 254 30.11 3.12 2.30
CA GLY A 254 31.15 3.42 1.32
C GLY A 254 31.89 2.19 0.79
N ASP A 255 31.34 0.99 0.98
CA ASP A 255 31.98 -0.29 0.57
C ASP A 255 31.47 -0.83 -0.78
N GLY A 256 30.64 -0.06 -1.47
CA GLY A 256 30.05 -0.37 -2.77
C GLY A 256 28.82 -1.29 -2.68
N ARG A 257 28.26 -1.53 -1.50
CA ARG A 257 27.13 -2.45 -1.29
C ARG A 257 25.94 -1.73 -0.68
N ALA A 258 24.73 -2.16 -1.05
CA ALA A 258 23.53 -1.59 -0.50
C ALA A 258 23.39 -1.91 1.01
N ASP A 259 23.06 -0.87 1.79
CA ASP A 259 22.85 -0.98 3.23
C ASP A 259 21.37 -0.85 3.61
N LEU A 260 21.04 -1.31 4.82
CA LEU A 260 19.72 -1.10 5.42
C LEU A 260 19.82 -0.24 6.68
N LEU A 261 18.97 0.79 6.75
CA LEU A 261 18.67 1.49 7.99
C LEU A 261 17.45 0.88 8.67
N ALA A 262 17.52 0.72 9.99
CA ALA A 262 16.39 0.29 10.79
C ALA A 262 16.31 1.11 12.08
N ARG A 263 15.16 1.74 12.33
CA ARG A 263 14.91 2.42 13.60
C ARG A 263 14.24 1.44 14.54
N ASP A 264 14.80 1.24 15.73
CA ASP A 264 14.17 0.43 16.75
C ASP A 264 13.02 1.17 17.46
N ARG A 265 12.23 0.45 18.26
CA ARG A 265 11.09 1.02 19.00
C ARG A 265 11.49 2.00 20.11
N ASN A 266 12.76 2.01 20.51
CA ASN A 266 13.30 2.99 21.47
C ASN A 266 13.84 4.24 20.78
N GLY A 267 13.77 4.30 19.43
CA GLY A 267 14.23 5.44 18.64
C GLY A 267 15.74 5.48 18.45
N VAL A 268 16.45 4.35 18.54
CA VAL A 268 17.82 4.23 18.05
C VAL A 268 17.79 3.88 16.57
N LEU A 269 18.56 4.60 15.76
CA LEU A 269 18.76 4.24 14.36
C LEU A 269 19.97 3.31 14.25
N TRP A 270 19.79 2.21 13.55
CA TRP A 270 20.83 1.22 13.28
C TRP A 270 21.11 1.18 11.79
N LEU A 271 22.39 1.16 11.43
CA LEU A 271 22.86 0.74 10.11
C LEU A 271 23.13 -0.76 10.14
N TYR A 272 22.64 -1.47 9.13
CA TYR A 272 22.93 -2.86 8.84
C TYR A 272 23.74 -2.90 7.54
N PRO A 273 25.08 -3.02 7.63
CA PRO A 273 25.92 -3.02 6.45
C PRO A 273 25.67 -4.25 5.56
N GLY A 274 25.50 -4.03 4.26
CA GLY A 274 25.24 -5.09 3.29
C GLY A 274 26.44 -6.01 3.09
N ARG A 275 26.19 -7.32 2.89
CA ARG A 275 27.24 -8.27 2.49
C ARG A 275 27.27 -8.58 1.00
N GLY A 276 26.29 -8.08 0.23
CA GLY A 276 26.17 -8.39 -1.21
C GLY A 276 25.91 -9.88 -1.47
N ASN A 277 25.19 -10.53 -0.56
CA ASN A 277 24.78 -11.94 -0.67
C ASN A 277 23.42 -12.20 -0.03
N GLY A 278 22.63 -11.14 0.15
CA GLY A 278 21.32 -11.15 0.81
C GLY A 278 21.35 -11.12 2.33
N THR A 279 22.52 -10.92 2.95
CA THR A 279 22.66 -10.84 4.41
C THR A 279 23.35 -9.55 4.86
N PHE A 280 23.32 -9.29 6.17
CA PHE A 280 23.92 -8.11 6.78
C PHE A 280 25.08 -8.46 7.71
N ALA A 281 26.05 -7.55 7.82
CA ALA A 281 27.08 -7.58 8.85
C ALA A 281 26.52 -7.15 10.23
N ALA A 282 27.40 -7.07 11.24
CA ALA A 282 27.02 -6.56 12.55
C ALA A 282 26.53 -5.11 12.43
N ARG A 283 25.34 -4.84 12.99
CA ARG A 283 24.74 -3.51 12.95
C ARG A 283 25.57 -2.48 13.72
N LYS A 284 25.56 -1.24 13.25
CA LYS A 284 26.22 -0.07 13.88
C LYS A 284 25.17 0.94 14.31
N SER A 285 25.35 1.57 15.47
CA SER A 285 24.41 2.61 15.94
C SER A 285 24.70 3.95 15.25
N ASN A 286 23.64 4.62 14.81
CA ASN A 286 23.62 6.02 14.36
C ASN A 286 22.97 6.94 15.42
N GLY A 287 22.99 6.51 16.68
CA GLY A 287 22.52 7.29 17.83
C GLY A 287 21.03 7.11 18.14
N SER A 288 20.61 7.68 19.26
CA SER A 288 19.22 7.73 19.74
C SER A 288 18.50 9.02 19.30
N GLY A 289 17.21 9.15 19.64
CA GLY A 289 16.42 10.35 19.35
C GLY A 289 15.66 10.32 18.03
N TRP A 290 15.77 9.24 17.25
CA TRP A 290 15.11 9.10 15.95
C TRP A 290 13.59 8.90 16.03
N HIS A 291 13.03 8.77 17.24
CA HIS A 291 11.59 8.82 17.48
C HIS A 291 11.00 10.22 17.21
N ALA A 292 11.84 11.27 17.19
CA ALA A 292 11.43 12.59 16.75
C ALA A 292 11.08 12.63 15.25
N MET A 293 11.56 11.64 14.48
CA MET A 293 11.22 11.46 13.06
C MET A 293 10.05 10.49 12.92
N ASN A 294 9.04 10.83 12.12
CA ASN A 294 7.91 9.94 11.83
C ASN A 294 7.99 9.28 10.44
N ARG A 295 8.93 9.70 9.60
CA ARG A 295 9.22 9.06 8.31
C ARG A 295 10.70 9.19 7.99
N LEU A 296 11.30 8.10 7.54
CA LEU A 296 12.62 8.04 6.92
C LEU A 296 12.46 7.74 5.43
N VAL A 297 13.29 8.35 4.58
CA VAL A 297 13.24 8.20 3.12
C VAL A 297 14.66 8.14 2.58
N GLY A 298 15.03 7.00 1.99
CA GLY A 298 16.27 6.91 1.22
C GLY A 298 16.09 7.59 -0.13
N THR A 299 17.09 8.35 -0.55
CA THR A 299 17.04 9.11 -1.81
C THR A 299 18.26 8.85 -2.71
N GLY A 300 19.15 7.94 -2.33
CA GLY A 300 20.49 7.88 -2.92
C GLY A 300 21.26 9.17 -2.65
N ASP A 301 22.17 9.53 -3.56
CA ASP A 301 23.01 10.73 -3.46
C ASP A 301 22.27 12.01 -3.90
N LEU A 302 21.67 12.73 -2.94
CA LEU A 302 20.92 13.96 -3.19
C LEU A 302 21.82 15.20 -3.26
N THR A 303 23.02 15.10 -2.67
CA THR A 303 24.03 16.17 -2.60
C THR A 303 25.11 16.09 -3.68
N ARG A 304 25.08 15.03 -4.50
CA ARG A 304 26.06 14.73 -5.56
C ARG A 304 27.50 14.65 -5.06
N ASP A 305 27.69 14.24 -3.81
CA ASP A 305 29.02 14.08 -3.21
C ASP A 305 29.57 12.63 -3.33
N GLY A 306 28.82 11.77 -4.03
CA GLY A 306 29.13 10.37 -4.25
C GLY A 306 28.64 9.45 -3.15
N ARG A 307 27.82 9.94 -2.20
CA ARG A 307 27.39 9.16 -1.03
C ARG A 307 25.87 9.19 -0.88
N ALA A 308 25.32 8.07 -0.41
CA ALA A 308 23.90 8.00 -0.10
C ALA A 308 23.51 8.98 1.02
N ASP A 309 22.43 9.70 0.81
CA ASP A 309 21.82 10.63 1.75
C ASP A 309 20.51 10.07 2.33
N LEU A 310 20.06 10.66 3.42
CA LEU A 310 18.78 10.34 4.05
C LEU A 310 17.93 11.60 4.22
N LEU A 311 16.67 11.52 3.84
CA LEU A 311 15.65 12.47 4.28
C LEU A 311 14.89 11.91 5.48
N ALA A 312 14.54 12.79 6.41
CA ALA A 312 13.68 12.44 7.53
C ALA A 312 12.68 13.55 7.83
N ARG A 313 11.41 13.15 7.96
CA ARG A 313 10.33 14.04 8.39
C ARG A 313 10.13 13.91 9.89
N ASP A 314 10.08 15.04 10.58
CA ASP A 314 9.74 15.08 12.00
C ASP A 314 8.23 15.07 12.27
N THR A 315 7.84 14.82 13.52
CA THR A 315 6.42 14.79 13.93
C THR A 315 5.69 16.13 13.75
N GLY A 316 6.42 17.24 13.62
CA GLY A 316 5.88 18.56 13.29
C GLY A 316 5.74 18.82 11.80
N GLY A 317 6.05 17.85 10.94
CA GLY A 317 5.95 17.99 9.49
C GLY A 317 7.08 18.80 8.86
N ARG A 318 8.23 18.93 9.53
CA ARG A 318 9.44 19.49 8.93
C ARG A 318 10.28 18.39 8.30
N MET A 319 10.86 18.67 7.13
CA MET A 319 11.79 17.77 6.45
C MET A 319 13.23 18.17 6.72
N TRP A 320 14.07 17.18 6.99
CA TRP A 320 15.49 17.34 7.25
C TRP A 320 16.29 16.47 6.29
N LEU A 321 17.37 17.03 5.74
CA LEU A 321 18.41 16.28 5.04
C LEU A 321 19.48 15.85 6.04
N TYR A 322 19.90 14.60 5.96
CA TYR A 322 21.04 14.03 6.66
C TYR A 322 22.06 13.59 5.62
N PRO A 323 23.09 14.42 5.33
CA PRO A 323 24.08 14.07 4.32
C PRO A 323 24.92 12.86 4.75
N GLY A 324 25.16 11.93 3.83
CA GLY A 324 25.97 10.75 4.07
C GLY A 324 27.45 11.09 4.26
N ARG A 325 28.14 10.35 5.13
CA ARG A 325 29.62 10.42 5.22
C ARG A 325 30.33 9.33 4.42
N GLY A 326 29.61 8.35 3.86
CA GLY A 326 30.22 7.18 3.23
C GLY A 326 31.03 6.32 4.22
N THR A 327 30.65 6.34 5.49
CA THR A 327 31.29 5.57 6.58
C THR A 327 30.25 4.86 7.45
N GLY A 328 28.99 4.92 7.04
CA GLY A 328 27.83 4.42 7.77
C GLY A 328 27.22 5.43 8.75
N THR A 329 27.64 6.69 8.66
CA THR A 329 27.17 7.79 9.54
C THR A 329 26.78 9.02 8.74
N PHE A 330 26.08 9.96 9.40
CA PHE A 330 25.61 11.21 8.78
C PHE A 330 26.42 12.44 9.23
N ALA A 331 26.44 13.46 8.37
CA ALA A 331 26.89 14.80 8.71
C ALA A 331 25.83 15.56 9.53
N ALA A 332 26.11 16.83 9.83
CA ALA A 332 25.12 17.70 10.45
C ALA A 332 23.91 17.84 9.51
N ARG A 333 22.70 17.65 10.06
CA ARG A 333 21.47 17.73 9.28
C ARG A 333 21.14 19.18 8.91
N THR A 334 20.45 19.35 7.78
CA THR A 334 19.95 20.65 7.30
C THR A 334 18.43 20.64 7.24
N LEU A 335 17.78 21.71 7.69
CA LEU A 335 16.32 21.88 7.58
C LEU A 335 15.96 22.26 6.15
N LEU A 336 15.10 21.48 5.50
CA LEU A 336 14.59 21.79 4.16
C LEU A 336 13.28 22.60 4.19
N GLY A 337 12.57 22.59 5.32
CA GLY A 337 11.35 23.39 5.53
C GLY A 337 10.23 22.63 6.22
N GLY A 338 9.10 23.31 6.42
CA GLY A 338 7.85 22.74 6.97
C GLY A 338 6.82 22.36 5.90
N GLY A 339 5.63 21.93 6.31
CA GLY A 339 4.50 21.62 5.43
C GLY A 339 4.46 20.19 4.89
N TRP A 340 5.50 19.40 5.14
CA TRP A 340 5.59 18.00 4.73
C TRP A 340 4.65 17.08 5.54
N GLY A 341 4.01 17.62 6.59
CA GLY A 341 2.96 16.92 7.34
C GLY A 341 1.74 16.56 6.50
N ALA A 342 1.50 17.27 5.39
CA ALA A 342 0.37 17.04 4.47
C ALA A 342 0.64 15.98 3.39
N MET A 343 1.75 15.23 3.52
CA MET A 343 2.14 14.19 2.58
C MET A 343 1.99 12.82 3.25
N ARG A 344 1.11 11.97 2.74
CA ARG A 344 0.95 10.58 3.21
C ARG A 344 2.21 9.76 2.94
N ASP A 345 2.70 9.81 1.71
CA ASP A 345 3.87 9.08 1.25
C ASP A 345 4.96 10.02 0.74
N LEU A 346 6.19 9.60 0.96
CA LEU A 346 7.42 10.27 0.55
C LEU A 346 8.33 9.16 0.00
N VAL A 347 8.69 9.26 -1.28
CA VAL A 347 9.44 8.21 -1.99
C VAL A 347 10.57 8.86 -2.78
N GLY A 348 11.81 8.48 -2.47
CA GLY A 348 12.96 8.84 -3.29
C GLY A 348 12.94 7.97 -4.54
N VAL A 349 13.03 8.58 -5.72
CA VAL A 349 12.80 7.85 -6.97
C VAL A 349 13.97 7.90 -7.94
N GLY A 350 15.17 8.35 -7.54
CA GLY A 350 16.19 8.69 -8.52
C GLY A 350 15.72 9.89 -9.36
N SER A 351 16.13 10.03 -10.62
CA SER A 351 15.66 11.12 -11.48
C SER A 351 14.37 10.73 -12.20
N TYR A 352 13.25 11.39 -11.87
CA TYR A 352 12.01 11.18 -12.62
C TYR A 352 11.90 12.09 -13.85
N ASP A 353 12.66 13.17 -13.92
CA ASP A 353 12.62 14.12 -15.04
C ASP A 353 13.78 13.95 -16.03
N GLY A 354 14.60 12.91 -15.85
CA GLY A 354 15.68 12.53 -16.75
C GLY A 354 16.92 13.40 -16.62
N ASP A 355 17.00 14.24 -15.59
CA ASP A 355 18.21 14.94 -15.23
C ASP A 355 19.21 14.01 -14.50
N ALA A 356 20.34 14.58 -14.04
CA ALA A 356 21.36 13.78 -13.39
C ALA A 356 21.15 13.65 -11.87
N THR A 357 20.13 14.31 -11.31
CA THR A 357 19.93 14.48 -9.87
C THR A 357 18.82 13.58 -9.33
N ASN A 358 18.94 13.22 -8.05
CA ASN A 358 17.89 12.44 -7.42
C ASN A 358 16.73 13.34 -7.00
N ASP A 359 15.53 12.85 -7.24
CA ASP A 359 14.26 13.52 -7.00
C ASP A 359 13.47 12.84 -5.89
N LEU A 360 12.41 13.53 -5.47
CA LEU A 360 11.43 13.03 -4.53
C LEU A 360 10.04 13.14 -5.16
N VAL A 361 9.23 12.10 -4.99
CA VAL A 361 7.78 12.19 -5.23
C VAL A 361 7.02 11.97 -3.94
N THR A 362 5.86 12.60 -3.84
CA THR A 362 5.03 12.54 -2.65
C THR A 362 3.57 12.34 -3.01
N VAL A 363 2.84 11.64 -2.14
CA VAL A 363 1.39 11.54 -2.23
C VAL A 363 0.76 12.36 -1.12
N THR A 364 -0.16 13.26 -1.46
CA THR A 364 -0.86 14.12 -0.51
C THR A 364 -1.82 13.35 0.40
N ASP A 365 -2.04 13.85 1.62
CA ASP A 365 -3.11 13.41 2.51
C ASP A 365 -4.29 14.39 2.54
N GLU A 366 -5.27 14.12 3.41
CA GLU A 366 -6.51 14.90 3.55
C GLU A 366 -6.29 16.36 4.00
N SER A 367 -5.16 16.66 4.64
CA SER A 367 -4.82 18.01 5.07
C SER A 367 -4.22 18.86 3.95
N TYR A 368 -3.90 18.25 2.80
CA TYR A 368 -3.46 19.00 1.63
C TYR A 368 -4.59 19.85 1.06
N ARG A 369 -4.21 21.01 0.54
CA ARG A 369 -5.08 22.12 0.12
C ARG A 369 -6.37 21.64 -0.56
N GLY A 370 -7.52 22.10 -0.07
CA GLY A 370 -8.83 21.80 -0.67
C GLY A 370 -9.41 20.43 -0.32
N GLY A 371 -8.76 19.62 0.51
CA GLY A 371 -9.29 18.31 0.92
C GLY A 371 -9.16 17.24 -0.16
N HIS A 372 -8.08 17.29 -0.92
CA HIS A 372 -7.82 16.38 -2.04
C HIS A 372 -6.68 15.38 -1.72
N PRO A 373 -6.95 14.30 -0.96
CA PRO A 373 -5.97 13.25 -0.72
C PRO A 373 -5.66 12.49 -2.01
N GLY A 374 -4.42 12.05 -2.18
CA GLY A 374 -4.03 11.19 -3.30
C GLY A 374 -3.57 11.93 -4.56
N TRP A 375 -3.08 13.17 -4.45
CA TRP A 375 -2.38 13.82 -5.55
C TRP A 375 -0.89 13.49 -5.48
N LEU A 376 -0.29 13.24 -6.64
CA LEU A 376 1.14 13.03 -6.79
C LEU A 376 1.82 14.36 -7.09
N LEU A 377 2.79 14.70 -6.25
CA LEU A 377 3.66 15.87 -6.44
C LEU A 377 5.09 15.42 -6.69
N GLY A 378 5.73 15.99 -7.71
CA GLY A 378 7.14 15.78 -8.03
C GLY A 378 8.00 16.95 -7.54
N TYR A 379 9.12 16.62 -6.92
CA TYR A 379 10.11 17.57 -6.40
C TYR A 379 11.46 17.27 -7.04
N ARG A 380 11.84 18.11 -7.99
CA ARG A 380 13.12 17.97 -8.69
C ARG A 380 14.28 18.31 -7.78
N GLY A 381 15.29 17.45 -7.77
CA GLY A 381 16.56 17.66 -7.10
C GLY A 381 17.28 18.89 -7.65
N THR A 382 18.12 19.47 -6.81
CA THR A 382 19.08 20.51 -7.23
C THR A 382 20.50 19.94 -7.33
N GLY A 383 20.70 18.71 -6.88
CA GLY A 383 22.02 18.12 -6.66
C GLY A 383 22.81 18.76 -5.51
N ALA A 384 22.19 19.65 -4.73
CA ALA A 384 22.80 20.29 -3.56
C ALA A 384 22.07 19.92 -2.25
N GLY A 385 21.36 18.79 -2.24
CA GLY A 385 20.57 18.37 -1.07
C GLY A 385 19.24 19.11 -0.90
N THR A 386 18.80 19.88 -1.89
CA THR A 386 17.54 20.64 -1.84
C THR A 386 16.67 20.35 -3.08
N PHE A 387 15.41 20.76 -3.01
CA PHE A 387 14.44 20.56 -4.08
C PHE A 387 13.97 21.88 -4.69
N GLN A 388 13.66 21.85 -5.98
CA GLN A 388 12.88 22.90 -6.63
C GLN A 388 11.43 22.91 -6.12
N ARG A 389 10.67 23.91 -6.55
CA ARG A 389 9.23 23.98 -6.26
C ARG A 389 8.52 22.74 -6.82
N ALA A 390 7.64 22.17 -6.01
CA ALA A 390 6.84 21.02 -6.39
C ALA A 390 6.00 21.28 -7.66
N ALA A 391 5.95 20.29 -8.53
CA ALA A 391 5.02 20.21 -9.65
C ALA A 391 3.91 19.20 -9.33
N GLU A 392 2.69 19.52 -9.74
CA GLU A 392 1.56 18.61 -9.66
C GLU A 392 1.57 17.68 -10.86
N LEU A 393 1.69 16.37 -10.62
CA LEU A 393 1.87 15.38 -11.68
C LEU A 393 0.53 14.77 -12.10
N ASN A 394 -0.25 14.22 -11.16
CA ASN A 394 -1.61 13.75 -11.40
C ASN A 394 -2.39 13.52 -10.09
N GLY A 395 -3.73 13.39 -10.20
CA GLY A 395 -4.65 13.18 -9.08
C GLY A 395 -5.04 11.71 -8.84
N GLU A 396 -4.24 10.75 -9.32
CA GLU A 396 -4.61 9.33 -9.34
C GLU A 396 -3.97 8.50 -8.23
N TRP A 397 -3.56 9.03 -7.07
CA TRP A 397 -2.82 8.28 -6.03
C TRP A 397 -3.60 8.01 -4.73
N TRP A 398 -4.93 7.93 -4.86
CA TRP A 398 -5.88 7.58 -3.79
C TRP A 398 -6.18 6.07 -3.73
N SER A 399 -6.69 5.60 -2.57
CA SER A 399 -6.99 4.18 -2.29
C SER A 399 -5.83 3.19 -2.47
N LEU A 400 -4.63 3.63 -2.09
CA LEU A 400 -3.40 2.84 -2.07
C LEU A 400 -2.94 2.58 -0.63
N ASN A 401 -2.26 1.46 -0.42
CA ASN A 401 -1.65 1.03 0.84
C ASN A 401 -0.11 1.10 0.78
N GLY A 402 0.38 2.23 0.26
CA GLY A 402 1.79 2.61 0.18
C GLY A 402 2.39 2.57 -1.23
N ALA A 403 3.34 3.48 -1.45
CA ALA A 403 4.24 3.53 -2.59
C ALA A 403 5.69 3.35 -2.11
N TYR A 404 6.51 2.67 -2.90
CA TYR A 404 7.84 2.20 -2.52
C TYR A 404 8.85 2.28 -3.66
#